data_AF-A0A3D0LRV0-F1
#
_entry.id   AF-A0A3D0LRV0-F1
#
_cell.length_a   1.000
_cell.length_b   1.000
_cell.length_c   1.000
_cell.angle_alpha   90.00
_cell.angle_beta   90.00
_cell.angle_gamma   90.00
#
_symmetry.space_group_name_H-M   'P 1'
#
loop_
_entity.id
_entity.type
_entity.pdbx_description
1 polymer ?
#
loop_
_entity_poly.entity_id
_entity_poly.type
_entity_poly.pdbx_seq_one_letter_code
_entity_poly.pdbx_strand_id
1 'polypeptide(L)'
;MTQPQKGILVLGMHRSGTSALTGCLGLLGVTLGANLMPAHPEFNAKGHWEHLDAAALNERLLAALDRTWQDERPLPAGWDESPAIAGYREDMTAFLHRTFSDSPLWGLKDPRLCRLLPLWLEALRETQTTPVFILALRHPAEVARSLAHRNGIPEARAYLLWLIYMLEAERASRGHPRAVVSYEALLADWRAALSPLNALLEIDLPMDTPAAKEHIDAFLSPALHHFSAADRLAPNTPLHELAEETYQALRGLNPDTSLIPLDRLHRRTDDFSRSIAPWSAQIQELLLTRDHLNQELARVCDRDMLFAEVARVKSTVSWRITRPLRLLWNSFHKTHPDKRAQS
;
A
#
# COMPACT_ATOMS: atom_id res chain seq x y z
N MET A 1 -12.45 -30.06 22.61
CA MET A 1 -12.48 -29.66 21.20
C MET A 1 -11.64 -28.40 21.11
N THR A 2 -10.56 -28.41 20.33
CA THR A 2 -9.74 -27.21 20.08
C THR A 2 -10.61 -26.17 19.37
N GLN A 3 -10.62 -24.92 19.84
CA GLN A 3 -11.31 -23.85 19.13
C GLN A 3 -10.76 -23.77 17.70
N PRO A 4 -11.61 -23.54 16.68
CA PRO A 4 -11.15 -23.36 15.32
C PRO A 4 -10.23 -22.15 15.24
N GLN A 5 -9.12 -22.29 14.54
CA GLN A 5 -8.17 -21.21 14.30
C GLN A 5 -8.87 -20.03 13.61
N LYS A 6 -8.55 -18.80 14.02
CA LYS A 6 -9.07 -17.58 13.40
C LYS A 6 -7.94 -16.81 12.70
N GLY A 7 -8.22 -16.37 11.46
CA GLY A 7 -7.30 -15.58 10.65
C GLY A 7 -7.87 -14.20 10.37
N ILE A 8 -7.17 -13.14 10.79
CA ILE A 8 -7.53 -11.76 10.49
C ILE A 8 -6.86 -11.35 9.18
N LEU A 9 -7.66 -11.07 8.15
CA LEU A 9 -7.14 -10.55 6.89
C LEU A 9 -7.41 -9.04 6.82
N VAL A 10 -6.33 -8.26 6.83
CA VAL A 10 -6.40 -6.81 6.68
C VAL A 10 -6.39 -6.47 5.19
N LEU A 11 -7.52 -5.98 4.71
CA LEU A 11 -7.76 -5.61 3.32
C LEU A 11 -7.76 -4.09 3.19
N GLY A 12 -7.32 -3.59 2.04
CA GLY A 12 -7.43 -2.19 1.68
C GLY A 12 -6.34 -1.79 0.69
N MET A 13 -6.61 -0.73 -0.06
CA MET A 13 -5.63 -0.16 -0.97
C MET A 13 -4.35 0.23 -0.22
N HIS A 14 -3.21 0.20 -0.92
CA HIS A 14 -1.97 0.80 -0.41
C HIS A 14 -2.25 2.21 0.10
N ARG A 15 -1.60 2.59 1.21
CA ARG A 15 -1.73 3.91 1.86
C ARG A 15 -3.07 4.16 2.56
N SER A 16 -3.97 3.18 2.63
CA SER A 16 -5.22 3.25 3.41
C SER A 16 -5.06 2.95 4.92
N GLY A 17 -3.83 2.94 5.44
CA GLY A 17 -3.58 2.65 6.86
C GLY A 17 -3.48 1.16 7.22
N THR A 18 -3.41 0.26 6.23
CA THR A 18 -3.30 -1.19 6.46
C THR A 18 -2.11 -1.58 7.34
N SER A 19 -0.95 -0.93 7.19
CA SER A 19 0.23 -1.16 8.04
C SER A 19 0.04 -0.68 9.49
N ALA A 20 -0.61 0.47 9.70
CA ALA A 20 -0.90 0.96 11.05
C ALA A 20 -1.86 0.01 11.78
N LEU A 21 -2.91 -0.40 11.08
CA LEU A 21 -3.87 -1.38 11.59
C LEU A 21 -3.20 -2.72 11.92
N THR A 22 -2.38 -3.26 11.01
CA THR A 22 -1.69 -4.54 11.22
C THR A 22 -0.69 -4.48 12.37
N GLY A 23 0.04 -3.35 12.52
CA GLY A 23 0.94 -3.14 13.66
C GLY A 23 0.19 -3.13 15.00
N CYS A 24 -0.99 -2.48 15.08
CA CYS A 24 -1.83 -2.54 16.27
C CYS A 24 -2.26 -3.96 16.61
N LEU A 25 -2.67 -4.76 15.62
CA LEU A 25 -3.03 -6.16 15.82
C LEU A 25 -1.85 -6.97 16.36
N GLY A 26 -0.65 -6.78 15.79
CA GLY A 26 0.58 -7.42 16.30
C GLY A 26 0.87 -7.07 17.76
N LEU A 27 0.72 -5.79 18.13
CA LEU A 27 0.89 -5.31 19.52
C LEU A 27 -0.20 -5.83 20.47
N LEU A 28 -1.37 -6.21 19.95
CA LEU A 28 -2.45 -6.88 20.68
C LEU A 28 -2.31 -8.41 20.73
N GLY A 29 -1.17 -8.96 20.27
CA GLY A 29 -0.87 -10.39 20.36
C GLY A 29 -1.37 -11.23 19.18
N VAL A 30 -1.79 -10.61 18.08
CA VAL A 30 -2.11 -11.34 16.84
C VAL A 30 -0.80 -11.79 16.17
N THR A 31 -0.68 -13.08 15.87
CA THR A 31 0.54 -13.61 15.25
C THR A 31 0.62 -13.22 13.77
N LEU A 32 1.68 -12.49 13.37
CA LEU A 32 1.87 -12.02 11.99
C LEU A 32 2.87 -12.86 11.18
N GLY A 33 3.48 -13.87 11.80
CA GLY A 33 4.61 -14.63 11.26
C GLY A 33 5.95 -13.92 11.47
N ALA A 34 7.04 -14.60 11.11
CA ALA A 34 8.40 -14.12 11.37
C ALA A 34 9.03 -13.37 10.20
N ASN A 35 8.63 -13.67 8.95
CA ASN A 35 9.27 -13.12 7.75
C ASN A 35 8.56 -11.85 7.24
N LEU A 36 8.57 -10.80 8.07
CA LEU A 36 7.90 -9.53 7.75
C LEU A 36 8.78 -8.59 6.94
N MET A 37 8.17 -7.89 5.99
CA MET A 37 8.84 -6.89 5.16
C MET A 37 9.40 -5.73 6.00
N PRO A 38 10.69 -5.39 5.87
CA PRO A 38 11.33 -4.38 6.68
C PRO A 38 10.72 -2.98 6.50
N ALA A 39 10.99 -2.10 7.46
CA ALA A 39 10.62 -0.69 7.37
C ALA A 39 11.37 0.02 6.24
N HIS A 40 10.70 0.98 5.60
CA HIS A 40 11.32 1.88 4.63
C HIS A 40 11.35 3.30 5.22
N PRO A 41 12.52 3.86 5.55
CA PRO A 41 12.62 5.13 6.29
C PRO A 41 11.78 6.28 5.69
N GLU A 42 11.77 6.41 4.37
CA GLU A 42 11.09 7.53 3.68
C GLU A 42 9.59 7.32 3.43
N PHE A 43 9.13 6.07 3.26
CA PHE A 43 7.77 5.79 2.80
C PHE A 43 6.92 5.08 3.85
N ASN A 44 7.57 4.36 4.77
CA ASN A 44 6.94 3.66 5.87
C ASN A 44 7.96 3.29 6.97
N ALA A 45 8.34 4.29 7.77
CA ALA A 45 9.36 4.17 8.81
C ALA A 45 9.04 3.12 9.89
N LYS A 46 7.78 2.72 10.03
CA LYS A 46 7.30 1.80 11.06
C LYS A 46 7.08 0.36 10.58
N GLY A 47 7.53 0.02 9.36
CA GLY A 47 7.39 -1.34 8.83
C GLY A 47 6.16 -1.50 7.94
N HIS A 48 6.29 -2.36 6.93
CA HIS A 48 5.15 -2.67 6.08
C HIS A 48 4.21 -3.70 6.71
N TRP A 49 4.71 -4.57 7.60
CA TRP A 49 3.91 -5.64 8.22
C TRP A 49 3.26 -6.57 7.20
N GLU A 50 3.85 -6.66 6.00
CA GLU A 50 3.49 -7.64 4.97
C GLU A 50 4.38 -8.87 5.16
N HIS A 51 3.80 -10.06 5.15
CA HIS A 51 4.60 -11.28 5.15
C HIS A 51 5.23 -11.47 3.76
N LEU A 52 6.56 -11.52 3.68
CA LEU A 52 7.30 -11.53 2.41
C LEU A 52 6.91 -12.71 1.52
N ASP A 53 6.74 -13.90 2.09
CA ASP A 53 6.30 -15.08 1.32
C ASP A 53 4.91 -14.88 0.69
N ALA A 54 3.96 -14.30 1.43
CA ALA A 54 2.61 -14.04 0.93
C ALA A 54 2.60 -12.94 -0.14
N ALA A 55 3.39 -11.88 0.05
CA ALA A 55 3.57 -10.84 -0.94
C ALA A 55 4.17 -11.40 -2.24
N ALA A 56 5.21 -12.24 -2.14
CA ALA A 56 5.83 -12.89 -3.29
C ALA A 56 4.86 -13.86 -4.01
N LEU A 57 4.06 -14.63 -3.26
CA LEU A 57 2.99 -15.47 -3.81
C LEU A 57 1.97 -14.64 -4.60
N ASN A 58 1.48 -13.56 -4.01
CA ASN A 58 0.52 -12.67 -4.66
C ASN A 58 1.10 -11.99 -5.91
N GLU A 59 2.36 -11.58 -5.89
CA GLU A 59 3.03 -11.01 -7.05
C GLU A 59 3.19 -12.01 -8.18
N ARG A 60 3.64 -13.23 -7.88
CA ARG A 60 3.71 -14.32 -8.87
C ARG A 60 2.34 -14.65 -9.44
N LEU A 61 1.28 -14.63 -8.64
CA LEU A 61 -0.08 -14.92 -9.09
C LEU A 61 -0.60 -13.83 -10.03
N LEU A 62 -0.44 -12.55 -9.66
CA LEU A 62 -0.79 -11.44 -10.55
C LEU A 62 -0.01 -11.52 -11.86
N ALA A 63 1.29 -11.82 -11.81
CA ALA A 63 2.11 -11.95 -13.01
C ALA A 63 1.62 -13.09 -13.92
N ALA A 64 1.23 -14.24 -13.37
CA ALA A 64 0.64 -15.34 -14.13
C ALA A 64 -0.69 -14.97 -14.82
N LEU A 65 -1.38 -13.95 -14.30
CA LEU A 65 -2.61 -13.39 -14.88
C LEU A 65 -2.36 -12.20 -15.82
N ASP A 66 -1.10 -11.91 -16.17
CA ASP A 66 -0.69 -10.70 -16.89
C ASP A 66 -1.15 -9.42 -16.17
N ARG A 67 -0.96 -9.35 -14.85
CA ARG A 67 -1.34 -8.21 -14.02
C ARG A 67 -0.21 -7.80 -13.09
N THR A 68 -0.32 -6.57 -12.60
CA THR A 68 0.52 -6.04 -11.52
C THR A 68 -0.37 -5.40 -10.45
N TRP A 69 0.20 -5.01 -9.32
CA TRP A 69 -0.56 -4.29 -8.29
C TRP A 69 -1.03 -2.90 -8.74
N GLN A 70 -0.40 -2.32 -9.76
CA GLN A 70 -0.79 -1.03 -10.36
C GLN A 70 -1.74 -1.20 -11.55
N ASP A 71 -2.19 -2.43 -11.84
CA ASP A 71 -2.98 -2.70 -13.02
C ASP A 71 -4.46 -2.40 -12.78
N GLU A 72 -4.95 -1.38 -13.46
CA GLU A 72 -6.36 -0.97 -13.44
C GLU A 72 -7.32 -1.90 -14.21
N ARG A 73 -6.81 -2.89 -14.97
CA ARG A 73 -7.67 -3.85 -15.65
C ARG A 73 -8.28 -4.82 -14.65
N PRO A 74 -9.54 -5.26 -14.86
CA PRO A 74 -10.08 -6.37 -14.09
C PRO A 74 -9.22 -7.63 -14.26
N LEU A 75 -9.24 -8.50 -13.26
CA LEU A 75 -8.72 -9.86 -13.43
C LEU A 75 -9.52 -10.58 -14.53
N PRO A 76 -8.90 -11.52 -15.29
CA PRO A 76 -9.63 -12.29 -16.30
C PRO A 76 -10.88 -12.95 -15.73
N ALA A 77 -11.95 -13.05 -16.51
CA ALA A 77 -13.15 -13.76 -16.06
C ALA A 77 -12.82 -15.24 -15.79
N GLY A 78 -13.23 -15.78 -14.64
CA GLY A 78 -12.91 -17.16 -14.22
C GLY A 78 -11.42 -17.40 -13.97
N TRP A 79 -10.65 -16.36 -13.63
CA TRP A 79 -9.21 -16.48 -13.37
C TRP A 79 -8.88 -17.47 -12.24
N ASP A 80 -9.79 -17.61 -11.29
CA ASP A 80 -9.74 -18.47 -10.10
C ASP A 80 -9.91 -19.96 -10.43
N GLU A 81 -10.32 -20.30 -11.65
CA GLU A 81 -10.38 -21.67 -12.16
C GLU A 81 -9.44 -21.89 -13.36
N SER A 82 -8.67 -20.86 -13.73
CA SER A 82 -7.79 -20.90 -14.89
C SER A 82 -6.60 -21.84 -14.71
N PRO A 83 -6.17 -22.58 -15.75
CA PRO A 83 -4.92 -23.34 -15.72
C PRO A 83 -3.69 -22.50 -15.35
N ALA A 84 -3.73 -21.18 -15.61
CA ALA A 84 -2.66 -20.25 -15.28
C ALA A 84 -2.38 -20.15 -13.77
N ILE A 85 -3.35 -20.52 -12.93
CA ILE A 85 -3.24 -20.47 -11.46
C ILE A 85 -3.09 -21.86 -10.83
N ALA A 86 -2.91 -22.91 -11.63
CA ALA A 86 -2.71 -24.27 -11.12
C ALA A 86 -1.52 -24.31 -10.16
N GLY A 87 -1.70 -24.91 -8.98
CA GLY A 87 -0.68 -24.96 -7.94
C GLY A 87 -0.66 -23.77 -6.97
N TYR A 88 -1.26 -22.63 -7.32
CA TYR A 88 -1.21 -21.45 -6.42
C TYR A 88 -2.06 -21.63 -5.16
N ARG A 89 -3.18 -22.36 -5.25
CA ARG A 89 -3.96 -22.70 -4.05
C ARG A 89 -3.14 -23.58 -3.12
N GLU A 90 -2.49 -24.61 -3.65
CA GLU A 90 -1.66 -25.53 -2.88
C GLU A 90 -0.47 -24.79 -2.24
N ASP A 91 0.17 -23.88 -2.98
CA ASP A 91 1.22 -22.99 -2.47
C ASP A 91 0.70 -22.09 -1.32
N MET A 92 -0.50 -21.51 -1.44
CA MET A 92 -1.12 -20.68 -0.41
C MET A 92 -1.48 -21.50 0.84
N THR A 93 -2.06 -22.69 0.67
CA THR A 93 -2.37 -23.62 1.76
C THR A 93 -1.09 -24.04 2.49
N ALA A 94 -0.03 -24.38 1.74
CA ALA A 94 1.27 -24.73 2.31
C ALA A 94 1.92 -23.55 3.06
N PHE A 95 1.75 -22.34 2.56
CA PHE A 95 2.16 -21.11 3.25
C PHE A 95 1.41 -20.93 4.58
N LEU A 96 0.08 -21.00 4.57
CA LEU A 96 -0.75 -20.84 5.77
C LEU A 96 -0.39 -21.89 6.83
N HIS A 97 -0.29 -23.17 6.43
CA HIS A 97 0.09 -24.25 7.33
C HIS A 97 1.48 -24.01 7.93
N ARG A 98 2.50 -23.76 7.10
CA ARG A 98 3.88 -23.54 7.58
C ARG A 98 4.01 -22.35 8.52
N THR A 99 3.23 -21.31 8.31
CA THR A 99 3.41 -20.03 9.01
C THR A 99 2.56 -19.95 10.27
N PHE A 100 1.38 -20.55 10.26
CA PHE A 100 0.36 -20.29 11.26
C PHE A 100 -0.24 -21.53 11.94
N SER A 101 0.19 -22.76 11.63
CA SER A 101 -0.41 -24.00 12.20
C SER A 101 -0.57 -23.98 13.72
N ASP A 102 0.39 -23.37 14.42
CA ASP A 102 0.46 -23.39 15.89
C ASP A 102 -0.14 -22.12 16.53
N SER A 103 -0.73 -21.24 15.72
CA SER A 103 -1.27 -19.95 16.17
C SER A 103 -2.80 -20.00 16.18
N PRO A 104 -3.47 -19.94 17.35
CA PRO A 104 -4.94 -19.94 17.40
C PRO A 104 -5.56 -18.67 16.80
N LEU A 105 -4.81 -17.56 16.84
CA LEU A 105 -5.16 -16.28 16.25
C LEU A 105 -3.96 -15.71 15.50
N TRP A 106 -4.13 -15.46 14.21
CA TRP A 106 -3.10 -14.88 13.35
C TRP A 106 -3.66 -13.76 12.46
N GLY A 107 -2.76 -12.97 11.88
CA GLY A 107 -3.09 -11.86 11.00
C GLY A 107 -2.25 -11.90 9.72
N LEU A 108 -2.89 -11.63 8.59
CA LEU A 108 -2.22 -11.50 7.29
C LEU A 108 -2.62 -10.19 6.64
N LYS A 109 -1.63 -9.45 6.14
CA LYS A 109 -1.84 -8.25 5.37
C LYS A 109 -0.98 -8.27 4.12
N ASP A 110 -1.61 -8.06 2.99
CA ASP A 110 -1.00 -7.60 1.74
C ASP A 110 -2.12 -6.94 0.92
N PRO A 111 -1.93 -5.73 0.36
CA PRO A 111 -3.00 -5.07 -0.38
C PRO A 111 -3.55 -5.88 -1.55
N ARG A 112 -2.74 -6.75 -2.18
CA ARG A 112 -3.18 -7.59 -3.30
C ARG A 112 -4.15 -8.68 -2.85
N LEU A 113 -4.25 -8.96 -1.54
CA LEU A 113 -5.32 -9.80 -1.00
C LEU A 113 -6.69 -9.28 -1.44
N CYS A 114 -6.90 -7.96 -1.55
CA CYS A 114 -8.16 -7.39 -2.03
C CYS A 114 -8.63 -8.01 -3.35
N ARG A 115 -7.70 -8.24 -4.26
CA ARG A 115 -7.96 -8.73 -5.62
C ARG A 115 -7.99 -10.26 -5.69
N LEU A 116 -7.12 -10.89 -4.90
CA LEU A 116 -6.87 -12.33 -4.93
C LEU A 116 -7.66 -13.10 -3.86
N LEU A 117 -8.51 -12.41 -3.09
CA LEU A 117 -9.21 -12.99 -1.95
C LEU A 117 -10.00 -14.27 -2.27
N PRO A 118 -10.66 -14.42 -3.43
CA PRO A 118 -11.34 -15.67 -3.76
C PRO A 118 -10.46 -16.91 -3.61
N LEU A 119 -9.22 -16.88 -4.12
CA LEU A 119 -8.30 -18.02 -4.01
C LEU A 119 -7.75 -18.20 -2.58
N TRP A 120 -7.53 -17.10 -1.85
CA TRP A 120 -7.15 -17.17 -0.44
C TRP A 120 -8.26 -17.78 0.43
N LEU A 121 -9.54 -17.51 0.14
CA LEU A 121 -10.66 -18.14 0.82
C LEU A 121 -10.68 -19.66 0.63
N GLU A 122 -10.31 -20.15 -0.56
CA GLU A 122 -10.17 -21.59 -0.79
C GLU A 122 -9.04 -22.20 0.07
N ALA A 123 -7.88 -21.54 0.12
CA ALA A 123 -6.76 -21.97 0.96
C ALA A 123 -7.13 -21.98 2.46
N LEU A 124 -7.86 -20.96 2.93
CA LEU A 124 -8.34 -20.88 4.31
C LEU A 124 -9.34 -21.98 4.66
N ARG A 125 -10.18 -22.36 3.69
CA ARG A 125 -11.09 -23.50 3.83
C ARG A 125 -10.32 -24.82 3.96
N GLU A 126 -9.24 -25.00 3.20
CA GLU A 126 -8.38 -26.19 3.30
C GLU A 126 -7.64 -26.28 4.64
N THR A 127 -7.21 -25.15 5.20
CA THR A 127 -6.59 -25.10 6.55
C THR A 127 -7.61 -25.06 7.69
N GLN A 128 -8.91 -25.12 7.39
CA GLN A 128 -10.00 -25.03 8.37
C GLN A 128 -9.93 -23.77 9.24
N THR A 129 -9.42 -22.67 8.68
CA THR A 129 -9.31 -21.39 9.37
C THR A 129 -10.58 -20.58 9.17
N THR A 130 -11.12 -20.02 10.26
CA THR A 130 -12.25 -19.08 10.18
C THR A 130 -11.73 -17.68 9.85
N PRO A 131 -12.06 -17.10 8.68
CA PRO A 131 -11.60 -15.76 8.32
C PRO A 131 -12.43 -14.67 9.00
N VAL A 132 -11.75 -13.61 9.43
CA VAL A 132 -12.34 -12.32 9.81
C VAL A 132 -11.67 -11.22 9.02
N PHE A 133 -12.46 -10.37 8.38
CA PHE A 133 -11.94 -9.32 7.50
C PHE A 133 -11.97 -7.95 8.15
N ILE A 134 -10.92 -7.17 7.91
CA ILE A 134 -10.91 -5.74 8.24
C ILE A 134 -10.64 -4.94 6.98
N LEU A 135 -11.60 -4.11 6.57
CA LEU A 135 -11.44 -3.16 5.49
C LEU A 135 -10.83 -1.87 6.07
N ALA A 136 -9.53 -1.70 5.88
CA ALA A 136 -8.82 -0.48 6.22
C ALA A 136 -9.23 0.64 5.25
N LEU A 137 -10.02 1.59 5.74
CA LEU A 137 -10.61 2.65 4.94
C LEU A 137 -9.89 3.97 5.17
N ARG A 138 -9.50 4.63 4.09
CA ARG A 138 -8.99 6.01 4.14
C ARG A 138 -9.61 6.81 3.02
N HIS A 139 -9.80 8.11 3.27
CA HIS A 139 -10.35 9.02 2.29
C HIS A 139 -9.58 8.92 0.97
N PRO A 140 -10.26 8.73 -0.18
CA PRO A 140 -9.61 8.46 -1.46
C PRO A 140 -8.66 9.59 -1.87
N ALA A 141 -9.00 10.85 -1.61
CA ALA A 141 -8.13 12.00 -1.88
C ALA A 141 -6.79 11.95 -1.13
N GLU A 142 -6.77 11.47 0.12
CA GLU A 142 -5.52 11.32 0.88
C GLU A 142 -4.66 10.17 0.34
N VAL A 143 -5.31 9.07 -0.06
CA VAL A 143 -4.62 7.94 -0.70
C VAL A 143 -4.02 8.38 -2.03
N ALA A 144 -4.77 9.13 -2.85
CA ALA A 144 -4.30 9.64 -4.12
C ALA A 144 -3.06 10.53 -3.96
N ARG A 145 -3.09 11.46 -3.00
CA ARG A 145 -1.94 12.32 -2.69
C ARG A 145 -0.73 11.51 -2.20
N SER A 146 -0.96 10.51 -1.36
CA SER A 146 0.12 9.67 -0.86
C SER A 146 0.76 8.81 -1.96
N LEU A 147 -0.04 8.29 -2.90
CA LEU A 147 0.44 7.53 -4.06
C LEU A 147 1.16 8.42 -5.08
N ALA A 148 0.67 9.64 -5.30
CA ALA A 148 1.37 10.64 -6.12
C ALA A 148 2.76 10.95 -5.54
N HIS A 149 2.87 11.18 -4.23
CA HIS A 149 4.15 11.46 -3.58
C HIS A 149 5.11 10.26 -3.63
N ARG A 150 4.62 9.04 -3.38
CA ARG A 150 5.47 7.84 -3.30
C ARG A 150 5.87 7.30 -4.67
N ASN A 151 4.93 7.25 -5.60
CA ASN A 151 5.04 6.48 -6.83
C ASN A 151 4.88 7.35 -8.09
N GLY A 152 4.62 8.65 -7.95
CA GLY A 152 4.29 9.52 -9.08
C GLY A 152 2.96 9.16 -9.76
N ILE A 153 2.09 8.36 -9.11
CA ILE A 153 0.84 7.91 -9.73
C ILE A 153 -0.09 9.12 -9.94
N PRO A 154 -0.61 9.34 -11.17
CA PRO A 154 -1.58 10.40 -11.42
C PRO A 154 -2.84 10.23 -10.58
N GLU A 155 -3.44 11.34 -10.15
CA GLU A 155 -4.61 11.35 -9.27
C GLU A 155 -5.78 10.49 -9.80
N ALA A 156 -6.16 10.64 -11.07
CA ALA A 156 -7.24 9.83 -11.67
C ALA A 156 -6.94 8.33 -11.61
N ARG A 157 -5.70 7.91 -11.89
CA ARG A 157 -5.27 6.51 -11.78
C ARG A 157 -5.30 6.04 -10.32
N ALA A 158 -4.92 6.90 -9.38
CA ALA A 158 -4.97 6.58 -7.97
C ALA A 158 -6.41 6.37 -7.46
N TYR A 159 -7.37 7.20 -7.89
CA TYR A 159 -8.79 6.99 -7.59
C TYR A 159 -9.30 5.67 -8.15
N LEU A 160 -8.94 5.35 -9.40
CA LEU A 160 -9.36 4.09 -10.01
C LEU A 160 -8.77 2.87 -9.29
N LEU A 161 -7.47 2.89 -8.95
CA LEU A 161 -6.85 1.81 -8.17
C LEU A 161 -7.50 1.67 -6.79
N TRP A 162 -7.78 2.79 -6.11
CA TRP A 162 -8.47 2.77 -4.83
C TRP A 162 -9.87 2.15 -4.95
N LEU A 163 -10.64 2.54 -5.97
CA LEU A 163 -11.97 1.98 -6.25
C LEU A 163 -11.90 0.47 -6.46
N ILE A 164 -11.02 0.00 -7.34
CA ILE A 164 -10.83 -1.42 -7.66
C ILE A 164 -10.51 -2.20 -6.38
N TYR A 165 -9.48 -1.79 -5.63
CA TYR A 165 -9.04 -2.52 -4.44
C TYR A 165 -10.09 -2.54 -3.34
N MET A 166 -10.77 -1.41 -3.09
CA MET A 166 -11.76 -1.33 -2.01
C MET A 166 -13.04 -2.09 -2.36
N LEU A 167 -13.50 -1.99 -3.61
CA LEU A 167 -14.69 -2.69 -4.08
C LEU A 167 -14.43 -4.20 -4.19
N GLU A 168 -13.32 -4.65 -4.79
CA GLU A 168 -12.98 -6.08 -4.87
C GLU A 168 -12.88 -6.71 -3.46
N ALA A 169 -12.24 -6.03 -2.50
CA ALA A 169 -12.20 -6.45 -1.10
C ALA A 169 -13.59 -6.52 -0.46
N GLU A 170 -14.43 -5.50 -0.70
CA GLU A 170 -15.80 -5.47 -0.21
C GLU A 170 -16.59 -6.67 -0.72
N ARG A 171 -16.58 -6.92 -2.03
CA ARG A 171 -17.35 -8.00 -2.66
C ARG A 171 -16.88 -9.37 -2.21
N ALA A 172 -15.57 -9.61 -2.22
CA ALA A 172 -15.01 -10.92 -1.90
C ALA A 172 -15.09 -11.26 -0.40
N SER A 173 -15.24 -10.26 0.48
CA SER A 173 -15.44 -10.48 1.93
C SER A 173 -16.91 -10.65 2.35
N ARG A 174 -17.87 -10.53 1.44
CA ARG A 174 -19.30 -10.73 1.75
C ARG A 174 -19.55 -12.15 2.24
N GLY A 175 -20.50 -12.31 3.16
CA GLY A 175 -20.84 -13.60 3.78
C GLY A 175 -19.90 -14.04 4.91
N HIS A 176 -18.84 -13.27 5.18
CA HIS A 176 -17.91 -13.51 6.29
C HIS A 176 -17.97 -12.38 7.33
N PRO A 177 -17.57 -12.65 8.59
CA PRO A 177 -17.41 -11.61 9.60
C PRO A 177 -16.44 -10.51 9.11
N ARG A 178 -16.90 -9.26 9.07
CA ARG A 178 -16.10 -8.14 8.58
C ARG A 178 -16.38 -6.85 9.33
N ALA A 179 -15.34 -6.04 9.51
CA ALA A 179 -15.42 -4.68 10.03
C ALA A 179 -14.79 -3.68 9.05
N VAL A 180 -15.30 -2.46 9.04
CA VAL A 180 -14.63 -1.32 8.39
C VAL A 180 -13.97 -0.49 9.47
N VAL A 181 -12.67 -0.24 9.33
CA VAL A 181 -11.90 0.59 10.26
C VAL A 181 -11.32 1.75 9.46
N SER A 182 -11.80 2.97 9.73
CA SER A 182 -11.22 4.15 9.09
C SER A 182 -9.88 4.51 9.72
N TYR A 183 -8.94 4.98 8.90
CA TYR A 183 -7.63 5.45 9.36
C TYR A 183 -7.77 6.62 10.34
N GLU A 184 -8.73 7.51 10.09
CA GLU A 184 -9.09 8.61 11.00
C GLU A 184 -9.52 8.09 12.38
N ALA A 185 -10.45 7.12 12.43
CA ALA A 185 -10.94 6.56 13.68
C ALA A 185 -9.82 5.81 14.42
N LEU A 186 -8.98 5.07 13.69
CA LEU A 186 -7.83 4.35 14.27
C LEU A 186 -6.85 5.30 14.95
N LEU A 187 -6.56 6.45 14.34
CA LEU A 187 -5.65 7.44 14.94
C LEU A 187 -6.28 8.24 16.07
N ALA A 188 -7.60 8.51 15.99
CA ALA A 188 -8.31 9.28 17.01
C ALA A 188 -8.52 8.47 18.30
N ASP A 189 -8.99 7.23 18.17
CA ASP A 189 -9.19 6.30 19.28
C ASP A 189 -9.13 4.85 18.77
N TRP A 190 -7.93 4.28 18.78
CA TRP A 190 -7.71 2.92 18.31
C TRP A 190 -8.49 1.88 19.13
N ARG A 191 -8.81 2.13 20.40
CA ARG A 191 -9.58 1.17 21.21
C ARG A 191 -11.01 1.12 20.73
N ALA A 192 -11.64 2.29 20.57
CA ALA A 192 -12.99 2.37 20.03
C ALA A 192 -13.06 1.79 18.61
N ALA A 193 -12.05 2.08 17.78
CA ALA A 193 -11.98 1.59 16.41
C ALA A 193 -11.83 0.07 16.30
N LEU A 194 -11.10 -0.58 17.22
CA LEU A 194 -10.84 -2.02 17.20
C LEU A 194 -11.80 -2.83 18.07
N SER A 195 -12.50 -2.22 19.03
CA SER A 195 -13.45 -2.90 19.92
C SER A 195 -14.46 -3.83 19.23
N PRO A 196 -15.04 -3.48 18.06
CA PRO A 196 -15.95 -4.40 17.35
C PRO A 196 -15.32 -5.74 16.95
N LEU A 197 -13.99 -5.81 16.85
CA LEU A 197 -13.28 -7.06 16.52
C LEU A 197 -13.45 -8.12 17.60
N ASN A 198 -13.60 -7.75 18.88
CA ASN A 198 -13.77 -8.76 19.94
C ASN A 198 -15.03 -9.61 19.72
N ALA A 199 -16.13 -8.96 19.30
CA ALA A 199 -17.37 -9.65 18.99
C ALA A 199 -17.25 -10.51 17.72
N LEU A 200 -16.59 -10.01 16.67
CA LEU A 200 -16.38 -10.76 15.42
C LEU A 200 -15.45 -11.95 15.61
N LEU A 201 -14.43 -11.80 16.46
CA LEU A 201 -13.46 -12.84 16.77
C LEU A 201 -13.93 -13.78 17.87
N GLU A 202 -14.93 -13.42 18.67
CA GLU A 202 -15.28 -14.13 19.91
C GLU A 202 -14.05 -14.31 20.83
N ILE A 203 -13.15 -13.32 20.80
CA ILE A 203 -11.88 -13.28 21.55
C ILE A 203 -11.71 -11.87 22.10
N ASP A 204 -11.40 -11.77 23.39
CA ASP A 204 -11.06 -10.49 24.02
C ASP A 204 -9.59 -10.14 23.76
N LEU A 205 -9.36 -9.21 22.82
CA LEU A 205 -8.02 -8.66 22.61
C LEU A 205 -7.61 -7.81 23.82
N PRO A 206 -6.33 -7.81 24.24
CA PRO A 206 -5.83 -7.17 25.46
C PRO A 206 -5.71 -5.63 25.35
N MET A 207 -6.76 -4.95 24.85
CA MET A 207 -6.76 -3.51 24.54
C MET A 207 -6.68 -2.60 25.79
N ASP A 208 -7.13 -3.08 26.94
CA ASP A 208 -7.18 -2.32 28.19
C ASP A 208 -5.93 -2.49 29.06
N THR A 209 -4.93 -3.24 28.59
CA THR A 209 -3.68 -3.39 29.34
C THR A 209 -2.84 -2.10 29.27
N PRO A 210 -2.17 -1.69 30.36
CA PRO A 210 -1.25 -0.55 30.34
C PRO A 210 -0.15 -0.67 29.28
N ALA A 211 0.35 -1.89 29.05
CA ALA A 211 1.37 -2.16 28.04
C ALA A 211 0.83 -1.96 26.61
N ALA A 212 -0.38 -2.44 26.30
CA ALA A 212 -0.99 -2.19 24.99
C ALA A 212 -1.22 -0.69 24.76
N LYS A 213 -1.65 0.04 25.80
CA LYS A 213 -1.78 1.50 25.76
C LYS A 213 -0.49 2.17 25.35
N GLU A 214 0.56 1.95 26.13
CA GLU A 214 1.85 2.60 25.94
C GLU A 214 2.44 2.30 24.56
N HIS A 215 2.48 1.02 24.17
CA HIS A 215 3.09 0.62 22.91
C HIS A 215 2.30 1.09 21.70
N ILE A 216 0.96 1.01 21.72
CA ILE A 216 0.14 1.39 20.56
C ILE A 216 0.06 2.91 20.43
N ASP A 217 -0.08 3.66 21.53
CA ASP A 217 -0.10 5.12 21.49
C ASP A 217 1.26 5.66 20.94
N ALA A 218 2.38 5.07 21.35
CA ALA A 218 3.70 5.38 20.80
C ALA A 218 3.81 4.98 19.31
N PHE A 219 3.27 3.80 18.95
CA PHE A 219 3.29 3.29 17.59
C PHE A 219 2.42 4.09 16.62
N LEU A 220 1.27 4.64 17.04
CA LEU A 220 0.37 5.39 16.17
C LEU A 220 0.68 6.90 16.08
N SER A 221 1.75 7.36 16.76
CA SER A 221 2.13 8.79 16.88
C SER A 221 1.68 9.69 15.70
N PRO A 222 1.10 10.89 15.98
CA PRO A 222 0.46 11.79 15.00
C PRO A 222 1.28 12.15 13.75
N ALA A 223 2.60 11.97 13.80
CA ALA A 223 3.50 12.12 12.66
C ALA A 223 3.12 11.25 11.44
N LEU A 224 2.21 10.29 11.57
CA LEU A 224 1.71 9.46 10.47
C LEU A 224 0.63 10.13 9.59
N HIS A 225 0.09 11.29 9.99
CA HIS A 225 -0.94 12.00 9.22
C HIS A 225 -0.35 13.08 8.29
N HIS A 226 0.50 12.67 7.33
CA HIS A 226 1.20 13.59 6.43
C HIS A 226 0.29 14.33 5.42
N PHE A 227 -0.93 13.82 5.20
CA PHE A 227 -1.83 14.33 4.17
C PHE A 227 -3.26 14.39 4.73
N SER A 228 -3.81 15.60 4.89
CA SER A 228 -5.22 15.83 5.24
C SER A 228 -6.06 16.07 3.98
N ALA A 229 -7.27 15.51 3.95
CA ALA A 229 -8.25 15.75 2.88
C ALA A 229 -8.59 17.24 2.69
N ALA A 230 -8.42 18.08 3.72
CA ALA A 230 -8.78 19.50 3.68
C ALA A 230 -7.95 20.37 2.71
N ASP A 231 -6.78 19.90 2.24
CA ASP A 231 -5.79 20.77 1.58
C ASP A 231 -5.87 20.91 0.04
N ARG A 232 -6.91 20.44 -0.67
CA ARG A 232 -7.22 20.98 -2.03
C ARG A 232 -8.57 20.58 -2.63
N LEU A 233 -9.18 21.57 -3.27
CA LEU A 233 -10.31 21.57 -4.20
C LEU A 233 -9.84 21.34 -5.66
N ALA A 234 -9.45 20.13 -6.05
CA ALA A 234 -9.35 19.80 -7.49
C ALA A 234 -10.77 19.61 -8.05
N PRO A 235 -11.05 19.91 -9.35
CA PRO A 235 -12.40 19.80 -9.88
C PRO A 235 -12.94 18.38 -9.70
N ASN A 236 -14.22 18.28 -9.33
CA ASN A 236 -14.93 17.00 -9.24
C ASN A 236 -14.85 16.27 -10.60
N THR A 237 -13.91 15.35 -10.72
CA THR A 237 -13.87 14.42 -11.84
C THR A 237 -14.89 13.30 -11.58
N PRO A 238 -15.43 12.64 -12.62
CA PRO A 238 -16.32 11.50 -12.41
C PRO A 238 -15.72 10.38 -11.55
N LEU A 239 -14.39 10.19 -11.60
CA LEU A 239 -13.68 9.22 -10.76
C LEU A 239 -13.58 9.69 -9.30
N HIS A 240 -13.36 10.98 -9.07
CA HIS A 240 -13.39 11.55 -7.71
C HIS A 240 -14.78 11.37 -7.08
N GLU A 241 -15.84 11.72 -7.81
CA GLU A 241 -17.21 11.55 -7.33
C GLU A 241 -17.56 10.09 -7.04
N LEU A 242 -17.15 9.17 -7.93
CA LEU A 242 -17.35 7.74 -7.73
C LEU A 242 -16.57 7.20 -6.52
N ALA A 243 -15.33 7.67 -6.32
CA ALA A 243 -14.51 7.33 -5.16
C ALA A 243 -15.11 7.87 -3.86
N GLU A 244 -15.64 9.09 -3.87
CA GLU A 244 -16.29 9.71 -2.72
C GLU A 244 -17.60 8.97 -2.36
N GLU A 245 -18.45 8.68 -3.34
CA GLU A 245 -19.67 7.89 -3.15
C GLU A 245 -19.36 6.51 -2.55
N THR A 246 -18.29 5.87 -3.04
CA THR A 246 -17.81 4.59 -2.52
C THR A 246 -17.26 4.71 -1.09
N TYR A 247 -16.51 5.77 -0.79
CA TYR A 247 -15.98 6.02 0.55
C TYR A 247 -17.09 6.16 1.57
N GLN A 248 -18.12 6.96 1.26
CA GLN A 248 -19.27 7.15 2.15
C GLN A 248 -20.07 5.85 2.32
N ALA A 249 -20.28 5.10 1.24
CA ALA A 249 -20.97 3.80 1.31
C ALA A 249 -20.21 2.78 2.18
N LEU A 250 -18.88 2.70 2.06
CA LEU A 250 -18.06 1.81 2.88
C LEU A 250 -17.96 2.28 4.33
N ARG A 251 -17.87 3.59 4.58
CA ARG A 251 -17.81 4.15 5.94
C ARG A 251 -19.08 3.84 6.74
N GLY A 252 -20.24 3.86 6.08
CA GLY A 252 -21.54 3.54 6.69
C GLY A 252 -21.86 2.05 6.78
N LEU A 253 -20.97 1.18 6.30
CA LEU A 253 -21.23 -0.25 6.17
C LEU A 253 -21.34 -0.94 7.53
N ASN A 254 -22.48 -1.59 7.75
CA ASN A 254 -22.79 -2.43 8.91
C ASN A 254 -23.57 -3.69 8.44
N PRO A 255 -23.82 -4.67 9.32
CA PRO A 255 -24.51 -5.92 8.94
C PRO A 255 -25.89 -5.74 8.30
N ASP A 256 -26.62 -4.68 8.65
CA ASP A 256 -27.98 -4.39 8.15
C ASP A 256 -27.99 -3.49 6.91
N THR A 257 -26.82 -3.08 6.42
CA THR A 257 -26.71 -2.17 5.29
C THR A 257 -27.11 -2.86 3.99
N SER A 258 -28.03 -2.25 3.23
CA SER A 258 -28.35 -2.70 1.87
C SER A 258 -27.12 -2.64 0.97
N LEU A 259 -26.81 -3.74 0.29
CA LEU A 259 -25.67 -3.83 -0.62
C LEU A 259 -25.98 -3.32 -2.05
N ILE A 260 -27.24 -2.97 -2.35
CA ILE A 260 -27.66 -2.48 -3.67
C ILE A 260 -26.85 -1.25 -4.13
N PRO A 261 -26.57 -0.23 -3.28
CA PRO A 261 -25.71 0.88 -3.66
C PRO A 261 -24.28 0.43 -4.00
N LEU A 262 -23.69 -0.47 -3.21
CA LEU A 262 -22.37 -1.03 -3.49
C LEU A 262 -22.35 -1.80 -4.80
N ASP A 263 -23.38 -2.61 -5.10
CA ASP A 263 -23.48 -3.32 -6.38
C ASP A 263 -23.54 -2.38 -7.58
N ARG A 264 -24.14 -1.20 -7.42
CA ARG A 264 -24.14 -0.15 -8.45
C ARG A 264 -22.75 0.44 -8.64
N LEU A 265 -22.05 0.77 -7.55
CA LEU A 265 -20.70 1.32 -7.57
C LEU A 265 -19.70 0.37 -8.22
N HIS A 266 -19.83 -0.91 -7.87
CA HIS A 266 -19.14 -2.03 -8.51
C HIS A 266 -19.32 -2.02 -10.03
N ARG A 267 -20.57 -2.06 -10.52
CA ARG A 267 -20.84 -2.05 -11.97
C ARG A 267 -20.24 -0.83 -12.66
N ARG A 268 -20.41 0.36 -12.08
CA ARG A 268 -19.85 1.61 -12.64
C ARG A 268 -18.33 1.58 -12.73
N THR A 269 -17.66 1.04 -11.71
CA THR A 269 -16.20 0.90 -11.68
C THR A 269 -15.73 -0.13 -12.71
N ASP A 270 -16.39 -1.29 -12.77
CA ASP A 270 -16.08 -2.35 -13.72
C ASP A 270 -16.26 -1.87 -15.17
N ASP A 271 -17.33 -1.12 -15.45
CA ASP A 271 -17.61 -0.53 -16.76
C ASP A 271 -16.55 0.51 -17.14
N PHE A 272 -16.15 1.36 -16.19
CA PHE A 272 -15.05 2.31 -16.40
C PHE A 272 -13.74 1.57 -16.72
N SER A 273 -13.34 0.61 -15.90
CA SER A 273 -12.11 -0.19 -16.10
C SER A 273 -12.12 -0.93 -17.44
N ARG A 274 -13.25 -1.53 -17.83
CA ARG A 274 -13.41 -2.17 -19.15
C ARG A 274 -13.30 -1.17 -20.30
N SER A 275 -13.85 0.04 -20.15
CA SER A 275 -13.78 1.07 -21.21
C SER A 275 -12.36 1.55 -21.50
N ILE A 276 -11.49 1.56 -20.48
CA ILE A 276 -10.09 1.98 -20.62
C ILE A 276 -9.13 0.81 -20.92
N ALA A 277 -9.55 -0.43 -20.67
CA ALA A 277 -8.69 -1.62 -20.84
C ALA A 277 -8.03 -1.73 -22.23
N PRO A 278 -8.69 -1.41 -23.37
CA PRO A 278 -8.05 -1.43 -24.68
C PRO A 278 -6.90 -0.42 -24.83
N TRP A 279 -6.88 0.61 -23.99
CA TRP A 279 -5.89 1.68 -23.97
C TRP A 279 -4.81 1.47 -22.91
N SER A 280 -4.91 0.39 -22.11
CA SER A 280 -4.02 0.15 -20.96
C SER A 280 -2.54 0.11 -21.35
N ALA A 281 -2.20 -0.50 -22.49
CA ALA A 281 -0.83 -0.56 -22.98
C ALA A 281 -0.29 0.84 -23.33
N GLN A 282 -1.09 1.65 -24.04
CA GLN A 282 -0.73 3.02 -24.40
C GLN A 282 -0.65 3.93 -23.17
N ILE A 283 -1.59 3.79 -22.22
CA ILE A 283 -1.55 4.51 -20.94
C ILE A 283 -0.25 4.17 -20.20
N GLN A 284 0.11 2.89 -20.12
CA GLN A 284 1.34 2.46 -19.46
C GLN A 284 2.59 3.01 -20.15
N GLU A 285 2.65 2.99 -21.49
CA GLU A 285 3.75 3.58 -22.26
C GLU A 285 3.88 5.09 -22.01
N LEU A 286 2.77 5.82 -21.99
CA LEU A 286 2.73 7.25 -21.67
C LEU A 286 3.21 7.53 -20.25
N LEU A 287 2.83 6.70 -19.28
CA LEU A 287 3.26 6.84 -17.90
C LEU A 287 4.77 6.57 -17.74
N LEU A 288 5.29 5.54 -18.40
CA LEU A 288 6.74 5.27 -18.44
C LEU A 288 7.51 6.42 -19.09
N THR A 289 6.98 6.97 -20.19
CA THR A 289 7.57 8.13 -20.87
C THR A 289 7.57 9.35 -19.96
N ARG A 290 6.45 9.64 -19.30
CA ARG A 290 6.33 10.73 -18.33
C ARG A 290 7.34 10.56 -17.18
N ASP A 291 7.47 9.35 -16.63
CA ASP A 291 8.39 9.09 -15.52
C ASP A 291 9.85 9.26 -15.96
N HIS A 292 10.20 8.80 -17.16
CA HIS A 292 11.50 9.05 -17.76
C HIS A 292 11.77 10.56 -17.94
N LEU A 293 10.82 11.31 -18.49
CA LEU A 293 10.95 12.76 -18.67
C LEU A 293 11.08 13.49 -17.33
N ASN A 294 10.35 13.07 -16.29
CA ASN A 294 10.46 13.65 -14.95
C ASN A 294 11.84 13.39 -14.33
N GLN A 295 12.43 12.20 -14.55
CA GLN A 295 13.79 11.90 -14.11
C GLN A 295 14.83 12.75 -14.84
N GLU A 296 14.69 12.93 -16.16
CA GLU A 296 15.58 13.81 -16.93
C GLU A 296 15.42 15.27 -16.51
N LEU A 297 14.20 15.74 -16.26
CA LEU A 297 13.94 17.09 -15.76
C LEU A 297 14.59 17.30 -14.38
N ALA A 298 14.47 16.33 -13.47
CA ALA A 298 15.11 16.39 -12.16
C ALA A 298 16.64 16.49 -12.28
N ARG A 299 17.26 15.73 -13.19
CA ARG A 299 18.71 15.81 -13.48
C ARG A 299 19.11 17.18 -14.01
N VAL A 300 18.29 17.79 -14.86
CA VAL A 300 18.54 19.15 -15.37
C VAL A 300 18.40 20.18 -14.25
N CYS A 301 17.36 20.09 -13.41
CA CYS A 301 17.19 20.97 -12.25
C CYS A 301 18.35 20.85 -11.25
N ASP A 302 18.81 19.63 -10.95
CA ASP A 302 19.98 19.39 -10.10
C ASP A 302 21.26 19.95 -10.72
N ARG A 303 21.43 19.82 -12.04
CA ARG A 303 22.56 20.39 -12.76
C ARG A 303 22.57 21.91 -12.69
N ASP A 304 21.42 22.55 -12.87
CA ASP A 304 21.30 24.02 -12.78
C ASP A 304 21.54 24.50 -11.35
N MET A 305 21.07 23.75 -10.34
CA MET A 305 21.39 24.00 -8.93
C MET A 305 22.90 23.84 -8.64
N LEU A 306 23.55 22.80 -9.17
CA LEU A 306 25.00 22.61 -9.07
C LEU A 306 25.77 23.74 -9.77
N PHE A 307 25.32 24.20 -10.93
CA PHE A 307 25.93 25.34 -11.61
C PHE A 307 25.77 26.64 -10.83
N ALA A 308 24.59 26.87 -10.22
CA ALA A 308 24.36 28.01 -9.34
C ALA A 308 25.25 27.94 -8.08
N GLU A 309 25.40 26.76 -7.47
CA GLU A 309 26.27 26.51 -6.32
C GLU A 309 27.74 26.73 -6.68
N VAL A 310 28.20 26.22 -7.82
CA VAL A 310 29.55 26.44 -8.35
C VAL A 310 29.78 27.93 -8.67
N ALA A 311 28.79 28.63 -9.22
CA ALA A 311 28.87 30.07 -9.46
C ALA A 311 28.96 30.86 -8.15
N ARG A 312 28.21 30.46 -7.11
CA ARG A 312 28.27 31.01 -5.75
C ARG A 312 29.64 30.79 -5.12
N VAL A 313 30.16 29.56 -5.15
CA VAL A 313 31.52 29.26 -4.67
C VAL A 313 32.54 30.10 -5.42
N LYS A 314 32.41 30.23 -6.74
CA LYS A 314 33.31 31.05 -7.58
C LYS A 314 33.25 32.54 -7.27
N SER A 315 32.13 33.05 -6.74
CA SER A 315 31.98 34.47 -6.39
C SER A 315 32.49 34.80 -4.98
N THR A 316 32.75 33.80 -4.13
CA THR A 316 33.27 34.01 -2.77
C THR A 316 34.67 34.61 -2.73
N VAL A 317 34.96 35.38 -1.67
CA VAL A 317 36.26 36.04 -1.44
C VAL A 317 37.38 35.01 -1.28
N SER A 318 37.15 33.91 -0.57
CA SER A 318 38.10 32.81 -0.40
C SER A 318 38.49 32.18 -1.74
N TRP A 319 37.51 31.94 -2.62
CA TRP A 319 37.78 31.45 -3.97
C TRP A 319 38.55 32.49 -4.78
N ARG A 320 38.21 33.77 -4.72
CA ARG A 320 38.91 34.83 -5.49
C ARG A 320 40.35 35.05 -5.02
N ILE A 321 40.62 35.02 -3.72
CA ILE A 321 41.95 35.21 -3.13
C ILE A 321 42.89 34.06 -3.49
N THR A 322 42.39 32.83 -3.55
CA THR A 322 43.19 31.65 -3.91
C THR A 322 43.45 31.51 -5.41
N ARG A 323 42.99 32.46 -6.24
CA ARG A 323 43.16 32.43 -7.71
C ARG A 323 44.64 32.37 -8.16
N PRO A 324 45.59 33.14 -7.60
CA PRO A 324 47.00 33.06 -8.01
C PRO A 324 47.60 31.68 -7.70
N LEU A 325 47.29 31.11 -6.53
CA LEU A 325 47.73 29.77 -6.13
C LEU A 325 47.16 28.68 -7.04
N ARG A 326 45.89 28.78 -7.45
CA ARG A 326 45.29 27.84 -8.41
C ARG A 326 45.88 27.95 -9.82
N LEU A 327 46.25 29.16 -10.26
CA LEU A 327 46.93 29.35 -11.55
C LEU A 327 48.34 28.74 -11.52
N LEU A 328 49.06 28.91 -10.42
CA LEU A 328 50.37 28.28 -10.20
C LEU A 328 50.24 26.75 -10.12
N TRP A 329 49.26 26.23 -9.38
CA TRP A 329 48.97 24.79 -9.28
C TRP A 329 48.66 24.17 -10.65
N ASN A 330 47.77 24.80 -11.42
CA ASN A 330 47.40 24.32 -12.76
C ASN A 330 48.55 24.43 -13.77
N SER A 331 49.41 25.46 -13.66
CA SER A 331 50.61 25.59 -14.48
C SER A 331 51.66 24.52 -14.13
N PHE A 332 51.83 24.24 -12.84
CA PHE A 332 52.73 23.20 -12.33
C PHE A 332 52.29 21.80 -12.79
N HIS A 333 51.00 21.46 -12.72
CA HIS A 333 50.49 20.16 -13.20
C HIS A 333 50.42 20.02 -14.73
N LYS A 334 50.27 21.12 -15.49
CA LYS A 334 50.37 21.09 -16.96
C LYS A 334 51.79 20.88 -17.47
N THR A 335 52.78 21.36 -16.71
CA THR A 335 54.21 21.22 -17.06
C THR A 335 54.84 19.97 -16.48
N HIS A 336 54.27 19.41 -15.41
CA HIS A 336 54.68 18.16 -14.77
C HIS A 336 53.44 17.31 -14.47
N PRO A 337 52.88 16.59 -15.46
CA PRO A 337 51.79 15.66 -15.21
C PRO A 337 52.27 14.58 -14.22
N ASP A 338 51.49 14.37 -13.17
CA ASP A 338 51.79 13.40 -12.12
C ASP A 338 51.98 11.99 -12.73
N LYS A 339 53.18 11.41 -12.60
CA LYS A 339 53.47 10.02 -12.99
C LYS A 339 52.93 8.99 -11.98
N ARG A 340 51.94 9.35 -11.15
CA ARG A 340 51.32 8.46 -10.14
C ARG A 340 49.84 8.19 -10.39
N ALA A 341 49.41 8.21 -11.66
CA ALA A 341 48.11 7.66 -12.08
C ALA A 341 48.26 6.56 -13.15
N GLN A 342 49.38 5.82 -13.11
CA GLN A 342 49.54 4.53 -13.78
C GLN A 342 50.27 3.57 -12.82
N SER A 343 49.56 3.13 -11.80
CA SER A 343 49.77 1.84 -11.12
C SER A 343 48.44 1.40 -10.51
#